data_AF-G8PIP8-F1
#
_entry.id   AF-G8PIP8-F1
#
_cell.length_a   1.000
_cell.length_b   1.000
_cell.length_c   1.000
_cell.angle_alpha   90.00
_cell.angle_beta   90.00
_cell.angle_gamma   90.00
#
_symmetry.space_group_name_H-M   'P 1'
#
loop_
_entity.id
_entity.type
_entity.pdbx_description
1 polymer ?
#
loop_
_entity_poly.entity_id
_entity_poly.type
_entity_poly.pdbx_seq_one_letter_code
_entity_poly.pdbx_strand_id
1 'polypeptide(L)'
;MWARKQLGFQLTEVSVKNRELYAQLHRSNPGYGTSSSYLMDIILPLAADAQAKTILDYGCGKSSLVDDVAMLLESEPHRYDPSIPEYSNSPQSKFDLVLNTDVLEHVPESELDRVLEDIRAKSDKVIFHIPTLYATTLLPDGSNAHCTVHPAPWWLNKLAEHFPYVEVLRSTTNDQQFYVTWQLSQKGRQDLKRAYRQRRRANSLEKRKHLFRLLWVKLFNNFTSKQQLKDDIAGKRIAVVGNARSLSQKQYGSEIDAHDLVIRLNRGAIPHTSSHGQKLSWVASCMSVPKSFVYSKQVQRIIWTRATSRFSLPQWLTKHTDIVYLMQKSELKRFLARTTGKTSTGFMLLCLLEELGGYDQIDIYGFDFFETATNTNHIEIDKAHQDHNYELEKEYLQKWMARDPRVSLKS
;
A
#
# COMPACT_ATOMS: atom_id res chain seq x y z
N MET A 1 18.36 -51.17 25.13
CA MET A 1 18.35 -49.87 25.83
C MET A 1 18.94 -48.82 24.90
N TRP A 2 18.10 -48.18 24.09
CA TRP A 2 18.52 -47.15 23.12
C TRP A 2 18.32 -45.78 23.74
N ALA A 3 19.42 -45.06 23.97
CA ALA A 3 19.42 -43.70 24.46
C ALA A 3 18.93 -42.75 23.34
N ARG A 4 17.75 -42.17 23.53
CA ARG A 4 17.27 -41.02 22.75
C ARG A 4 18.20 -39.84 23.04
N LYS A 5 19.02 -39.45 22.06
CA LYS A 5 19.69 -38.15 22.03
C LYS A 5 18.59 -37.08 21.95
N GLN A 6 18.36 -36.37 23.06
CA GLN A 6 17.62 -35.11 23.04
C GLN A 6 18.45 -34.11 22.22
N LEU A 7 18.03 -33.86 20.98
CA LEU A 7 18.41 -32.65 20.26
C LEU A 7 17.71 -31.48 20.95
N GLY A 8 18.44 -30.78 21.82
CA GLY A 8 17.99 -29.52 22.37
C GLY A 8 17.81 -28.52 21.23
N PHE A 9 16.56 -28.23 20.88
CA PHE A 9 16.22 -27.00 20.16
C PHE A 9 16.55 -25.84 21.10
N GLN A 10 17.77 -25.29 21.01
CA GLN A 10 17.97 -23.90 21.41
C GLN A 10 17.17 -23.06 20.43
N LEU A 11 15.98 -22.60 20.87
CA LEU A 11 15.21 -21.58 20.16
C LEU A 11 16.05 -20.30 20.15
N THR A 12 16.91 -20.17 19.14
CA THR A 12 17.66 -18.95 18.88
C THR A 12 16.66 -17.86 18.55
N GLU A 13 16.69 -16.77 19.32
CA GLU A 13 15.93 -15.53 19.11
C GLU A 13 15.75 -15.24 17.62
N VAL A 14 14.50 -15.14 17.15
CA VAL A 14 14.21 -14.85 15.74
C VAL A 14 14.55 -13.39 15.48
N SER A 15 15.78 -13.15 15.02
CA SER A 15 16.20 -11.86 14.50
C SER A 15 16.04 -11.84 12.99
N VAL A 16 15.30 -10.84 12.50
CA VAL A 16 15.11 -10.54 11.08
C VAL A 16 16.24 -9.64 10.60
N LYS A 17 16.74 -9.82 9.37
CA LYS A 17 17.88 -9.04 8.85
C LYS A 17 17.68 -7.52 8.93
N ASN A 18 16.44 -7.06 8.76
CA ASN A 18 16.10 -5.64 8.72
C ASN A 18 15.81 -5.03 10.12
N ARG A 19 15.96 -5.79 11.21
CA ARG A 19 15.62 -5.36 12.59
C ARG A 19 16.19 -3.98 12.96
N GLU A 20 17.46 -3.73 12.66
CA GLU A 20 18.08 -2.45 13.01
C GLU A 20 17.53 -1.27 12.20
N LEU A 21 17.12 -1.49 10.95
CA LEU A 21 16.47 -0.47 10.12
C LEU A 21 15.12 -0.06 10.72
N TYR A 22 14.35 -1.02 11.23
CA TYR A 22 13.09 -0.73 11.93
C TYR A 22 13.33 -0.09 13.30
N ALA A 23 14.34 -0.52 14.04
CA ALA A 23 14.72 0.13 15.31
C ALA A 23 15.08 1.60 15.08
N GLN A 24 15.85 1.91 14.02
CA GLN A 24 16.14 3.28 13.61
C GLN A 24 14.87 4.05 13.21
N LEU A 25 13.97 3.42 12.43
CA LEU A 25 12.71 4.03 12.01
C LEU A 25 11.80 4.37 13.20
N HIS A 26 11.68 3.49 14.20
CA HIS A 26 10.93 3.77 15.42
C HIS A 26 11.53 4.94 16.20
N ARG A 27 12.86 5.08 16.22
CA ARG A 27 13.54 6.22 16.86
C ARG A 27 13.29 7.53 16.09
N SER A 28 13.36 7.50 14.77
CA SER A 28 13.24 8.72 13.94
C SER A 28 11.80 9.16 13.68
N ASN A 29 10.82 8.26 13.78
CA ASN A 29 9.41 8.54 13.54
C ASN A 29 8.53 8.15 14.74
N PRO A 30 8.12 9.12 15.58
CA PRO A 30 7.25 8.87 16.72
C PRO A 30 5.92 8.20 16.36
N GLY A 31 5.36 8.50 15.18
CA GLY A 31 4.07 7.96 14.72
C GLY A 31 4.17 6.61 13.99
N TYR A 32 5.36 6.05 13.79
CA TYR A 32 5.51 4.72 13.20
C TYR A 32 5.20 3.61 14.22
N GLY A 33 4.41 2.62 13.80
CA GLY A 33 4.00 1.48 14.63
C GLY A 33 2.76 1.71 15.50
N THR A 34 1.92 2.71 15.20
CA THR A 34 0.73 3.04 16.03
C THR A 34 -0.62 2.72 15.36
N SER A 35 -0.61 2.16 14.15
CA SER A 35 -1.77 2.04 13.26
C SER A 35 -2.71 0.87 13.56
N SER A 36 -2.27 -0.17 14.27
CA SER A 36 -3.08 -1.39 14.42
C SER A 36 -4.36 -1.18 15.23
N SER A 37 -4.47 -0.10 16.01
CA SER A 37 -5.71 0.30 16.69
C SER A 37 -6.91 0.52 15.73
N TYR A 38 -6.68 0.86 14.46
CA TYR A 38 -7.73 0.95 13.44
C TYR A 38 -8.37 -0.40 13.07
N LEU A 39 -7.80 -1.51 13.53
CA LEU A 39 -8.26 -2.87 13.26
C LEU A 39 -9.17 -3.42 14.37
N MET A 40 -9.36 -2.67 15.47
CA MET A 40 -10.09 -3.07 16.67
C MET A 40 -11.48 -3.67 16.39
N ASP A 41 -12.26 -3.06 15.49
CA ASP A 41 -13.62 -3.52 15.17
C ASP A 41 -13.67 -4.92 14.53
N ILE A 42 -12.57 -5.38 13.95
CA ILE A 42 -12.42 -6.73 13.39
C ILE A 42 -11.69 -7.65 14.36
N ILE A 43 -10.65 -7.17 15.05
CA ILE A 43 -9.85 -7.99 15.96
C ILE A 43 -10.66 -8.40 17.19
N LEU A 44 -11.41 -7.47 17.80
CA LEU A 44 -12.17 -7.75 19.02
C LEU A 44 -13.15 -8.93 18.90
N PRO A 45 -14.04 -9.02 17.88
CA PRO A 45 -14.93 -10.18 17.76
C PRO A 45 -14.20 -11.48 17.45
N LEU A 46 -13.02 -11.45 16.83
CA LEU A 46 -12.20 -12.64 16.60
C LEU A 46 -11.51 -13.10 17.88
N ALA A 47 -10.91 -12.17 18.63
CA ALA A 47 -10.29 -12.45 19.92
C ALA A 47 -11.32 -12.97 20.95
N ALA A 48 -12.52 -12.40 20.95
CA ALA A 48 -13.63 -12.88 21.78
C ALA A 48 -14.05 -14.33 21.42
N ASP A 49 -14.06 -14.68 20.13
CA ASP A 49 -14.34 -16.04 19.67
C ASP A 49 -13.25 -17.04 20.08
N ALA A 50 -12.00 -16.58 20.13
CA ALA A 50 -10.88 -17.40 20.59
C ALA A 50 -10.96 -17.74 22.10
N GLN A 51 -11.72 -16.95 22.89
CA GLN A 51 -11.87 -17.08 24.34
C GLN A 51 -10.51 -17.10 25.08
N ALA A 52 -9.59 -16.24 24.64
CA ALA A 52 -8.24 -16.20 25.14
C ALA A 52 -8.13 -15.54 26.52
N LYS A 53 -7.41 -16.17 27.45
CA LYS A 53 -7.04 -15.56 28.74
C LYS A 53 -5.73 -14.81 28.67
N THR A 54 -4.82 -15.23 27.79
CA THR A 54 -3.55 -14.54 27.53
C THR A 54 -3.43 -14.21 26.05
N ILE A 55 -3.09 -12.97 25.71
CA ILE A 55 -2.98 -12.51 24.32
C ILE A 55 -1.60 -11.93 24.09
N LEU A 56 -0.86 -12.47 23.12
CA LEU A 56 0.42 -11.89 22.68
C LEU A 56 0.22 -11.04 21.43
N ASP A 57 0.72 -9.82 21.43
CA ASP A 57 0.91 -8.99 20.23
C ASP A 57 2.33 -9.19 19.70
N TYR A 58 2.45 -9.93 18.61
CA TYR A 58 3.71 -10.31 17.98
C TYR A 58 4.06 -9.31 16.88
N GLY A 59 5.10 -8.52 17.10
CA GLY A 59 5.44 -7.33 16.31
C GLY A 59 4.56 -6.13 16.71
N CYS A 60 4.38 -5.90 18.02
CA CYS A 60 3.37 -4.98 18.54
C CYS A 60 3.59 -3.51 18.18
N GLY A 61 4.79 -3.13 17.75
CA GLY A 61 5.18 -1.75 17.55
C GLY A 61 4.89 -0.90 18.79
N LYS A 62 4.31 0.28 18.56
CA LYS A 62 3.93 1.27 19.60
C LYS A 62 2.41 1.36 19.79
N SER A 63 1.64 0.44 19.22
CA SER A 63 0.18 0.47 19.24
C SER A 63 -0.35 0.08 20.62
N SER A 64 -1.51 0.59 21.03
CA SER A 64 -2.24 0.17 22.24
C SER A 64 -3.15 -1.05 22.03
N LEU A 65 -3.21 -1.59 20.81
CA LEU A 65 -4.22 -2.56 20.38
C LEU A 65 -4.42 -3.72 21.36
N VAL A 66 -3.35 -4.40 21.77
CA VAL A 66 -3.47 -5.58 22.65
C VAL A 66 -3.96 -5.22 24.04
N ASP A 67 -3.53 -4.08 24.59
CA ASP A 67 -3.99 -3.63 25.91
C ASP A 67 -5.48 -3.32 25.88
N ASP A 68 -5.94 -2.65 24.82
CA ASP A 68 -7.34 -2.29 24.62
C ASP A 68 -8.22 -3.55 24.41
N VAL A 69 -7.75 -4.53 23.63
CA VAL A 69 -8.44 -5.81 23.42
C VAL A 69 -8.50 -6.60 24.72
N ALA A 70 -7.38 -6.73 25.42
CA ALA A 70 -7.28 -7.49 26.66
C ALA A 70 -8.14 -6.88 27.77
N MET A 71 -8.18 -5.55 27.88
CA MET A 71 -9.07 -4.84 28.80
C MET A 71 -10.55 -5.17 28.55
N LEU A 72 -10.98 -5.19 27.28
CA LEU A 72 -12.37 -5.47 26.91
C LEU A 72 -12.77 -6.94 27.06
N LEU A 73 -11.80 -7.85 27.04
CA LEU A 73 -12.02 -9.29 27.13
C LEU A 73 -11.64 -9.89 28.49
N GLU A 74 -11.17 -9.05 29.43
CA GLU A 74 -10.64 -9.48 30.73
C GLU A 74 -9.49 -10.50 30.58
N SER A 75 -8.63 -10.28 29.58
CA SER A 75 -7.45 -11.09 29.28
C SER A 75 -6.17 -10.41 29.80
N GLU A 76 -5.09 -11.18 29.87
CA GLU A 76 -3.73 -10.70 30.15
C GLU A 76 -3.01 -10.33 28.83
N PRO A 77 -2.61 -9.06 28.63
CA PRO A 77 -1.89 -8.63 27.43
C PRO A 77 -0.38 -8.89 27.57
N HIS A 78 0.23 -9.33 26.47
CA HIS A 78 1.67 -9.45 26.32
C HIS A 78 2.11 -8.79 25.01
N ARG A 79 3.29 -8.20 25.02
CA ARG A 79 3.87 -7.45 23.90
C ARG A 79 5.21 -8.06 23.54
N TYR A 80 5.45 -8.21 22.24
CA TYR A 80 6.74 -8.60 21.71
C TYR A 80 7.02 -7.83 20.43
N ASP A 81 8.17 -7.17 20.34
CA ASP A 81 8.66 -6.55 19.13
C ASP A 81 10.20 -6.55 19.13
N PRO A 82 10.86 -7.29 18.21
CA PRO A 82 12.31 -7.38 18.19
C PRO A 82 13.01 -6.05 17.89
N SER A 83 12.30 -5.07 17.33
CA SER A 83 12.85 -3.76 16.93
C SER A 83 12.66 -2.67 18.00
N ILE A 84 12.00 -2.98 19.12
CA ILE A 84 11.76 -2.05 20.23
C ILE A 84 12.40 -2.63 21.51
N PRO A 85 13.42 -1.98 22.10
CA PRO A 85 14.14 -2.51 23.27
C PRO A 85 13.26 -2.88 24.47
N GLU A 86 12.14 -2.17 24.69
CA GLU A 86 11.18 -2.47 25.76
C GLU A 86 10.47 -3.82 25.55
N TYR A 87 10.27 -4.23 24.30
CA TYR A 87 9.49 -5.41 23.91
C TYR A 87 10.32 -6.49 23.21
N SER A 88 11.64 -6.36 23.17
CA SER A 88 12.51 -7.25 22.39
C SER A 88 12.74 -8.62 23.02
N ASN A 89 12.37 -8.80 24.29
CA ASN A 89 12.53 -10.08 24.97
C ASN A 89 11.47 -11.06 24.48
N SER A 90 11.90 -12.07 23.69
CA SER A 90 10.98 -13.08 23.16
C SER A 90 10.35 -13.91 24.28
N PRO A 91 9.01 -13.90 24.42
CA PRO A 91 8.36 -14.66 25.47
C PRO A 91 8.50 -16.16 25.20
N GLN A 92 8.89 -16.94 26.22
CA GLN A 92 9.04 -18.39 26.11
C GLN A 92 7.73 -19.15 26.36
N SER A 93 6.71 -18.47 26.86
CA SER A 93 5.40 -19.05 27.17
C SER A 93 4.55 -19.27 25.91
N LYS A 94 3.63 -20.23 26.00
CA LYS A 94 2.49 -20.31 25.07
C LYS A 94 1.39 -19.35 25.50
N PHE A 95 0.65 -18.86 24.51
CA PHE A 95 -0.48 -17.95 24.67
C PHE A 95 -1.73 -18.56 24.05
N ASP A 96 -2.89 -18.27 24.63
CA ASP A 96 -4.19 -18.69 24.07
C ASP A 96 -4.48 -18.04 22.70
N LEU A 97 -3.90 -16.87 22.41
CA LEU A 97 -4.05 -16.15 21.15
C LEU A 97 -2.80 -15.31 20.84
N VAL A 98 -2.40 -15.29 19.58
CA VAL A 98 -1.44 -14.33 19.03
C VAL A 98 -2.13 -13.37 18.06
N LEU A 99 -1.89 -12.07 18.23
CA LEU A 99 -2.16 -11.03 17.24
C LEU A 99 -0.87 -10.80 16.46
N ASN A 100 -0.96 -10.79 15.13
CA ASN A 100 0.15 -10.45 14.26
C ASN A 100 -0.38 -9.53 13.16
N THR A 101 -0.18 -8.22 13.33
CA THR A 101 -0.81 -7.19 12.49
C THR A 101 0.22 -6.22 11.95
N ASP A 102 0.32 -6.09 10.63
CA ASP A 102 1.29 -5.18 9.99
C ASP A 102 2.75 -5.62 10.31
N VAL A 103 3.09 -6.88 10.04
CA VAL A 103 4.36 -7.52 10.45
C VAL A 103 4.96 -8.39 9.35
N LEU A 104 4.23 -9.37 8.82
CA LEU A 104 4.84 -10.39 7.92
C LEU A 104 5.33 -9.79 6.59
N GLU A 105 4.70 -8.74 6.10
CA GLU A 105 5.12 -7.99 4.92
C GLU A 105 6.45 -7.22 5.11
N HIS A 106 6.87 -7.03 6.36
CA HIS A 106 8.15 -6.46 6.76
C HIS A 106 9.27 -7.52 6.92
N VAL A 107 8.93 -8.80 6.85
CA VAL A 107 9.88 -9.91 6.98
C VAL A 107 10.30 -10.37 5.59
N PRO A 108 11.61 -10.46 5.27
CA PRO A 108 12.06 -10.98 3.98
C PRO A 108 11.54 -12.39 3.73
N GLU A 109 11.21 -12.71 2.47
CA GLU A 109 10.63 -14.01 2.10
C GLU A 109 11.46 -15.21 2.59
N SER A 110 12.79 -15.09 2.55
CA SER A 110 13.72 -16.13 3.02
C SER A 110 13.67 -16.38 4.53
N GLU A 111 13.09 -15.48 5.32
CA GLU A 111 13.02 -15.54 6.78
C GLU A 111 11.59 -15.79 7.28
N LEU A 112 10.60 -15.78 6.38
CA LEU A 112 9.19 -15.98 6.74
C LEU A 112 8.93 -17.31 7.44
N ASP A 113 9.54 -18.40 6.96
CA ASP A 113 9.31 -19.73 7.54
C ASP A 113 9.72 -19.77 9.01
N ARG A 114 10.90 -19.22 9.32
CA ARG A 114 11.38 -19.15 10.70
C ARG A 114 10.49 -18.28 11.59
N VAL A 115 9.98 -17.16 11.07
CA VAL A 115 9.07 -16.28 11.83
C VAL A 115 7.72 -16.97 12.07
N LEU A 116 7.16 -17.64 11.06
CA LEU A 116 5.90 -18.37 11.18
C LEU A 116 6.02 -19.56 12.11
N GLU A 117 7.14 -20.28 12.11
CA GLU A 117 7.45 -21.34 13.06
C GLU A 117 7.48 -20.83 14.51
N ASP A 118 8.08 -19.66 14.77
CA ASP A 118 8.09 -19.06 16.11
C ASP A 118 6.68 -18.63 16.53
N ILE A 119 5.93 -17.96 15.65
CA ILE A 119 4.53 -17.58 15.91
C ILE A 119 3.69 -18.82 16.25
N ARG A 120 3.81 -19.90 15.47
CA ARG A 120 3.12 -21.18 15.72
C ARG A 120 3.55 -21.80 17.04
N ALA A 121 4.82 -21.70 17.43
CA ALA A 121 5.31 -22.19 18.71
C ALA A 121 4.65 -21.45 19.89
N LYS A 122 4.29 -20.16 19.72
CA LYS A 122 3.61 -19.35 20.74
C LYS A 122 2.11 -19.59 20.83
N SER A 123 1.42 -19.87 19.73
CA SER A 123 0.00 -20.22 19.78
C SER A 123 -0.49 -21.01 18.57
N ASP A 124 -1.46 -21.89 18.80
CA ASP A 124 -2.21 -22.54 17.73
C ASP A 124 -3.30 -21.61 17.14
N LYS A 125 -3.70 -20.56 17.87
CA LYS A 125 -4.68 -19.56 17.44
C LYS A 125 -4.00 -18.23 17.16
N VAL A 126 -4.04 -17.79 15.90
CA VAL A 126 -3.40 -16.57 15.45
C VAL A 126 -4.36 -15.77 14.58
N ILE A 127 -4.44 -14.46 14.83
CA ILE A 127 -5.06 -13.49 13.94
C ILE A 127 -3.96 -12.80 13.17
N PHE A 128 -3.95 -12.98 11.85
CA PHE A 128 -3.06 -12.25 10.96
C PHE A 128 -3.80 -11.09 10.29
N HIS A 129 -3.16 -9.93 10.21
CA HIS A 129 -3.52 -8.86 9.29
C HIS A 129 -2.29 -8.48 8.49
N ILE A 130 -2.39 -8.62 7.16
CA ILE A 130 -1.25 -8.49 6.26
C ILE A 130 -1.63 -7.55 5.11
N PRO A 131 -1.02 -6.36 5.01
CA PRO A 131 -1.01 -5.55 3.79
C PRO A 131 -0.37 -6.31 2.63
N THR A 132 -0.94 -6.13 1.44
CA THR A 132 -0.47 -6.81 0.23
C THR A 132 0.23 -5.87 -0.74
N LEU A 133 0.31 -4.57 -0.45
CA LEU A 133 0.91 -3.55 -1.33
C LEU A 133 2.12 -2.91 -0.66
N TYR A 134 2.98 -2.28 -1.46
CA TYR A 134 4.10 -1.48 -0.93
C TYR A 134 3.63 -0.40 0.06
N ALA A 135 4.46 -0.20 1.08
CA ALA A 135 4.28 0.88 2.04
C ALA A 135 4.54 2.23 1.41
N THR A 136 4.01 3.28 2.05
CA THR A 136 4.49 4.65 1.81
C THR A 136 5.79 4.95 2.52
N THR A 137 6.19 4.09 3.45
CA THR A 137 7.36 4.26 4.29
C THR A 137 8.57 3.60 3.63
N LEU A 138 9.69 4.32 3.61
CA LEU A 138 10.99 3.82 3.21
C LEU A 138 11.86 3.61 4.45
N LEU A 139 12.71 2.59 4.41
CA LEU A 139 13.72 2.34 5.42
C LEU A 139 14.94 3.26 5.21
N PRO A 140 15.81 3.43 6.23
CA PRO A 140 17.00 4.28 6.13
C PRO A 140 17.96 3.93 4.99
N ASP A 141 17.97 2.67 4.52
CA ASP A 141 18.77 2.22 3.38
C ASP A 141 18.12 2.50 2.01
N GLY A 142 16.91 3.06 1.99
CA GLY A 142 16.16 3.37 0.78
C GLY A 142 15.27 2.24 0.27
N SER A 143 15.26 1.07 0.91
CA SER A 143 14.31 0.01 0.60
C SER A 143 12.90 0.35 1.06
N ASN A 144 11.88 -0.24 0.44
CA ASN A 144 10.51 -0.12 0.94
C ASN A 144 10.37 -0.87 2.28
N ALA A 145 9.61 -0.30 3.22
CA ALA A 145 9.33 -0.98 4.47
C ALA A 145 8.59 -2.31 4.27
N HIS A 146 7.78 -2.48 3.21
CA HIS A 146 7.22 -3.78 2.87
C HIS A 146 8.16 -4.47 1.88
N CYS A 147 8.99 -5.39 2.36
CA CYS A 147 9.90 -6.15 1.52
C CYS A 147 9.26 -7.40 0.91
N THR A 148 8.13 -7.86 1.45
CA THR A 148 7.38 -9.00 0.93
C THR A 148 5.97 -8.60 0.55
N VAL A 149 5.72 -8.51 -0.76
CA VAL A 149 4.52 -7.90 -1.33
C VAL A 149 3.83 -8.89 -2.27
N HIS A 150 2.93 -9.68 -1.69
CA HIS A 150 2.20 -10.75 -2.39
C HIS A 150 0.67 -10.63 -2.25
N PRO A 151 -0.11 -11.16 -3.22
CA PRO A 151 -1.56 -11.14 -3.14
C PRO A 151 -2.09 -12.10 -2.07
N ALA A 152 -3.34 -11.89 -1.67
CA ALA A 152 -3.99 -12.68 -0.62
C ALA A 152 -3.95 -14.22 -0.80
N PRO A 153 -4.09 -14.79 -2.03
CA PRO A 153 -3.97 -16.24 -2.23
C PRO A 153 -2.58 -16.78 -1.92
N TRP A 154 -1.52 -16.02 -2.21
CA TRP A 154 -0.15 -16.43 -1.90
C TRP A 154 0.06 -16.50 -0.38
N TRP A 155 -0.41 -15.47 0.35
CA TRP A 155 -0.35 -15.48 1.81
C TRP A 155 -1.17 -16.60 2.44
N LEU A 156 -2.35 -16.92 1.88
CA LEU A 156 -3.14 -18.07 2.34
C LEU A 156 -2.34 -19.37 2.22
N ASN A 157 -1.71 -19.61 1.08
CA ASN A 157 -0.88 -20.79 0.86
C ASN A 157 0.32 -20.81 1.81
N LYS A 158 1.01 -19.66 1.96
CA LYS A 158 2.17 -19.55 2.84
C LYS A 158 1.83 -19.84 4.30
N LEU A 159 0.71 -19.32 4.80
CA LEU A 159 0.23 -19.62 6.15
C LEU A 159 -0.21 -21.08 6.29
N ALA A 160 -0.80 -21.69 5.25
CA ALA A 160 -1.26 -23.08 5.28
C ALA A 160 -0.11 -24.10 5.34
N GLU A 161 1.11 -23.73 4.93
CA GLU A 161 2.33 -24.52 5.16
C GLU A 161 2.63 -24.68 6.67
N HIS A 162 2.25 -23.67 7.47
CA HIS A 162 2.60 -23.54 8.88
C HIS A 162 1.45 -23.73 9.83
N PHE A 163 0.20 -23.80 9.38
CA PHE A 163 -0.96 -23.97 10.26
C PHE A 163 -1.91 -25.02 9.67
N PRO A 164 -2.42 -25.96 10.48
CA PRO A 164 -3.29 -27.04 9.97
C PRO A 164 -4.63 -26.51 9.45
N TYR A 165 -5.00 -25.29 9.83
CA TYR A 165 -6.19 -24.59 9.38
C TYR A 165 -5.85 -23.12 9.18
N VAL A 166 -6.28 -22.55 8.05
CA VAL A 166 -6.23 -21.11 7.79
C VAL A 166 -7.51 -20.70 7.08
N GLU A 167 -8.24 -19.75 7.64
CA GLU A 167 -9.40 -19.12 6.99
C GLU A 167 -9.06 -17.69 6.61
N VAL A 168 -9.20 -17.36 5.33
CA VAL A 168 -9.14 -15.98 4.84
C VAL A 168 -10.47 -15.28 5.09
N LEU A 169 -10.44 -14.14 5.79
CA LEU A 169 -11.65 -13.37 6.08
C LEU A 169 -12.00 -12.41 4.93
N ARG A 170 -13.09 -11.65 5.02
CA ARG A 170 -13.45 -10.72 3.95
C ARG A 170 -12.84 -9.35 4.16
N SER A 171 -12.01 -8.90 3.22
CA SER A 171 -11.59 -7.50 3.15
C SER A 171 -12.49 -6.65 2.24
N THR A 172 -12.48 -5.33 2.41
CA THR A 172 -13.16 -4.39 1.50
C THR A 172 -12.39 -4.15 0.21
N THR A 173 -11.07 -4.38 0.25
CA THR A 173 -10.12 -4.16 -0.84
C THR A 173 -9.12 -5.31 -0.85
N ASN A 174 -8.47 -5.57 -1.98
CA ASN A 174 -7.43 -6.60 -2.05
C ASN A 174 -6.07 -6.12 -1.50
N ASP A 175 -5.97 -4.86 -1.07
CA ASP A 175 -4.76 -4.20 -0.55
C ASP A 175 -4.28 -4.71 0.82
N GLN A 176 -5.13 -5.45 1.54
CA GLN A 176 -4.85 -5.99 2.86
C GLN A 176 -5.83 -7.11 3.17
N GLN A 177 -5.41 -8.09 3.97
CA GLN A 177 -6.21 -9.26 4.26
C GLN A 177 -6.05 -9.75 5.70
N PHE A 178 -7.16 -10.17 6.30
CA PHE A 178 -7.17 -10.88 7.58
C PHE A 178 -7.22 -12.39 7.38
N TYR A 179 -6.53 -13.11 8.27
CA TYR A 179 -6.56 -14.58 8.36
C TYR A 179 -6.70 -15.02 9.81
N VAL A 180 -7.30 -16.19 10.02
CA VAL A 180 -7.35 -16.86 11.34
C VAL A 180 -6.97 -18.33 11.22
N THR A 181 -6.35 -18.88 12.26
CA THR A 181 -5.83 -20.26 12.24
C THR A 181 -6.72 -21.28 12.96
N TRP A 182 -7.96 -20.90 13.31
CA TRP A 182 -8.95 -21.79 13.91
C TRP A 182 -10.30 -21.63 13.22
N GLN A 183 -11.15 -22.65 13.35
CA GLN A 183 -12.51 -22.59 12.85
C GLN A 183 -13.37 -21.71 13.75
N LEU A 184 -13.77 -20.54 13.25
CA LEU A 184 -14.65 -19.63 13.99
C LEU A 184 -15.97 -20.30 14.39
N SER A 185 -16.41 -20.07 15.63
CA SER A 185 -17.72 -20.55 16.10
C SER A 185 -18.87 -19.89 15.32
N GLN A 186 -20.06 -20.49 15.40
CA GLN A 186 -21.25 -19.88 14.79
C GLN A 186 -21.50 -18.47 15.34
N LYS A 187 -21.28 -18.24 16.63
CA LYS A 187 -21.41 -16.94 17.27
C LYS A 187 -20.35 -15.96 16.77
N GLY A 188 -19.08 -16.34 16.74
CA GLY A 188 -17.99 -15.49 16.22
C GLY A 188 -18.23 -15.08 14.76
N ARG A 189 -18.72 -15.99 13.91
CA ARG A 189 -19.12 -15.66 12.53
C ARG A 189 -20.27 -14.65 12.48
N GLN A 190 -21.23 -14.73 13.39
CA GLN A 190 -22.33 -13.76 13.47
C GLN A 190 -21.84 -12.38 13.93
N ASP A 191 -20.97 -12.33 14.94
CA ASP A 191 -20.42 -11.09 15.47
C ASP A 191 -19.51 -10.40 14.46
N LEU A 192 -18.65 -11.16 13.77
CA LEU A 192 -17.86 -10.64 12.64
C LEU A 192 -18.76 -10.10 11.51
N LYS A 193 -19.86 -10.80 11.17
CA LYS A 193 -20.85 -10.29 10.21
C LYS A 193 -21.50 -8.99 10.68
N ARG A 194 -21.75 -8.82 11.98
CA ARG A 194 -22.27 -7.57 12.56
C ARG A 194 -21.25 -6.44 12.43
N ALA A 195 -19.98 -6.69 12.77
CA ALA A 195 -18.89 -5.73 12.58
C ALA A 195 -18.80 -5.26 11.12
N TYR A 196 -18.78 -6.18 10.15
CA TYR A 196 -18.79 -5.83 8.72
C TYR A 196 -20.05 -5.05 8.29
N ARG A 197 -21.23 -5.32 8.88
CA ARG A 197 -22.44 -4.54 8.61
C ARG A 197 -22.33 -3.12 9.17
N GLN A 198 -21.82 -2.96 10.39
CA GLN A 198 -21.60 -1.65 11.01
C GLN A 198 -20.60 -0.83 10.20
N ARG A 199 -19.44 -1.41 9.86
CA ARG A 199 -18.43 -0.79 8.99
C ARG A 199 -19.03 -0.37 7.65
N ARG A 200 -19.82 -1.23 7.00
CA ARG A 200 -20.54 -0.88 5.75
C ARG A 200 -21.55 0.25 5.93
N ARG A 201 -22.32 0.27 7.02
CA ARG A 201 -23.29 1.33 7.33
C ARG A 201 -22.59 2.66 7.55
N ALA A 202 -21.54 2.70 8.38
CA ALA A 202 -20.72 3.88 8.61
C ALA A 202 -20.14 4.42 7.30
N ASN A 203 -19.53 3.54 6.49
CA ASN A 203 -19.02 3.89 5.17
C ASN A 203 -20.12 4.38 4.21
N SER A 204 -21.34 3.87 4.31
CA SER A 204 -22.46 4.29 3.45
C SER A 204 -22.99 5.67 3.83
N LEU A 205 -23.08 5.96 5.13
CA LEU A 205 -23.44 7.27 5.65
C LEU A 205 -22.39 8.32 5.26
N GLU A 206 -21.11 7.99 5.45
CA GLU A 206 -20.01 8.86 5.02
C GLU A 206 -20.00 9.06 3.51
N LYS A 207 -20.26 8.03 2.71
CA LYS A 207 -20.42 8.17 1.25
C LYS A 207 -21.56 9.12 0.86
N ARG A 208 -22.72 9.09 1.54
CA ARG A 208 -23.84 10.00 1.26
C ARG A 208 -23.46 11.45 1.58
N LYS A 209 -22.91 11.71 2.78
CA LYS A 209 -22.40 13.04 3.15
C LYS A 209 -21.35 13.52 2.15
N HIS A 210 -20.47 12.61 1.74
CA HIS A 210 -19.42 12.89 0.78
C HIS A 210 -19.95 13.24 -0.60
N LEU A 211 -21.01 12.60 -1.10
CA LEU A 211 -21.64 12.97 -2.38
C LEU A 211 -22.18 14.41 -2.37
N PHE A 212 -22.86 14.82 -1.30
CA PHE A 212 -23.30 16.21 -1.15
C PHE A 212 -22.11 17.17 -1.11
N ARG A 213 -21.06 16.81 -0.37
CA ARG A 213 -19.82 17.59 -0.31
C ARG A 213 -19.14 17.71 -1.67
N LEU A 214 -19.09 16.63 -2.47
CA LEU A 214 -18.52 16.66 -3.81
C LEU A 214 -19.28 17.59 -4.74
N LEU A 215 -20.61 17.62 -4.67
CA LEU A 215 -21.43 18.56 -5.43
C LEU A 215 -21.12 20.00 -5.04
N TRP A 216 -21.05 20.29 -3.73
CA TRP A 216 -20.66 21.60 -3.22
C TRP A 216 -19.26 22.01 -3.67
N VAL A 217 -18.28 21.16 -3.46
CA VAL A 217 -16.88 21.42 -3.81
C VAL A 217 -16.73 21.66 -5.31
N LYS A 218 -17.44 20.90 -6.15
CA LYS A 218 -17.42 21.10 -7.60
C LYS A 218 -18.00 22.46 -8.03
N LEU A 219 -18.96 23.01 -7.28
CA LEU A 219 -19.63 24.27 -7.59
C LEU A 219 -18.89 25.49 -7.03
N PHE A 220 -18.23 25.36 -5.88
CA PHE A 220 -17.74 26.51 -5.11
C PHE A 220 -16.23 26.52 -4.86
N ASN A 221 -15.51 25.42 -5.08
CA ASN A 221 -14.06 25.40 -4.87
C ASN A 221 -13.31 25.62 -6.18
N ASN A 222 -12.24 26.42 -6.07
CA ASN A 222 -11.25 26.54 -7.13
C ASN A 222 -10.31 25.32 -7.08
N PHE A 223 -10.37 24.51 -8.13
CA PHE A 223 -9.38 23.50 -8.43
C PHE A 223 -8.17 24.14 -9.10
N THR A 224 -7.01 23.48 -9.05
CA THR A 224 -5.86 23.90 -9.86
C THR A 224 -6.29 23.97 -11.33
N SER A 225 -6.00 25.09 -11.99
CA SER A 225 -6.31 25.28 -13.40
C SER A 225 -5.25 24.65 -14.30
N LYS A 226 -5.62 24.41 -15.57
CA LYS A 226 -4.67 23.90 -16.58
C LYS A 226 -3.53 24.89 -16.84
N GLN A 227 -3.82 26.20 -16.76
CA GLN A 227 -2.80 27.24 -16.90
C GLN A 227 -1.79 27.17 -15.75
N GLN A 228 -2.24 27.00 -14.51
CA GLN A 228 -1.33 26.83 -13.37
C GLN A 228 -0.42 25.60 -13.55
N LEU A 229 -0.96 24.47 -14.02
CA LEU A 229 -0.12 23.31 -14.34
C LEU A 229 0.93 23.64 -15.42
N LYS A 230 0.55 24.41 -16.45
CA LYS A 230 1.46 24.84 -17.52
C LYS A 230 2.58 25.73 -16.97
N ASP A 231 2.23 26.70 -16.12
CA ASP A 231 3.18 27.60 -15.47
C ASP A 231 4.12 26.82 -14.54
N ASP A 232 3.59 25.84 -13.81
CA ASP A 232 4.37 25.00 -12.89
C ASP A 232 5.41 24.13 -13.60
N ILE A 233 5.20 23.73 -14.87
CA ILE A 233 6.13 22.88 -15.62
C ILE A 233 7.03 23.66 -16.59
N ALA A 234 6.76 24.96 -16.79
CA ALA A 234 7.47 25.77 -17.77
C ALA A 234 8.99 25.77 -17.52
N GLY A 235 9.77 25.42 -18.55
CA GLY A 235 11.23 25.37 -18.50
C GLY A 235 11.84 24.32 -17.57
N LYS A 236 11.03 23.37 -17.06
CA LYS A 236 11.51 22.33 -16.13
C LYS A 236 11.87 21.04 -16.84
N ARG A 237 12.85 20.33 -16.28
CA ARG A 237 13.12 18.93 -16.56
C ARG A 237 12.24 18.05 -15.67
N ILE A 238 11.52 17.13 -16.29
CA ILE A 238 10.46 16.36 -15.64
C ILE A 238 10.75 14.87 -15.74
N ALA A 239 10.76 14.16 -14.62
CA ALA A 239 10.70 12.70 -14.61
C ALA A 239 9.25 12.24 -14.44
N VAL A 240 8.77 11.39 -15.34
CA VAL A 240 7.48 10.69 -15.20
C VAL A 240 7.76 9.24 -14.83
N VAL A 241 7.44 8.85 -13.61
CA VAL A 241 7.76 7.52 -13.07
C VAL A 241 6.50 6.68 -13.02
N GLY A 242 6.44 5.69 -13.91
CA GLY A 242 5.42 4.66 -13.97
C GLY A 242 5.61 3.59 -12.89
N ASN A 243 4.72 2.60 -12.90
CA ASN A 243 4.64 1.57 -11.86
C ASN A 243 5.00 0.17 -12.38
N ALA A 244 5.71 0.05 -13.51
CA ALA A 244 6.16 -1.23 -14.02
C ALA A 244 7.19 -1.89 -13.09
N ARG A 245 7.09 -3.20 -12.84
CA ARG A 245 8.05 -3.94 -12.01
C ARG A 245 9.43 -4.04 -12.65
N SER A 246 9.51 -3.95 -13.98
CA SER A 246 10.78 -3.88 -14.73
C SER A 246 11.70 -2.75 -14.25
N LEU A 247 11.14 -1.65 -13.72
CA LEU A 247 11.94 -0.54 -13.18
C LEU A 247 12.80 -0.95 -11.98
N SER A 248 12.38 -1.95 -11.20
CA SER A 248 13.15 -2.44 -10.05
C SER A 248 14.51 -3.03 -10.43
N GLN A 249 14.72 -3.39 -11.70
CA GLN A 249 15.99 -3.93 -12.22
C GLN A 249 16.95 -2.82 -12.71
N LYS A 250 16.58 -1.55 -12.55
CA LYS A 250 17.33 -0.39 -13.02
C LYS A 250 18.00 0.35 -11.86
N GLN A 251 18.88 1.29 -12.18
CA GLN A 251 19.54 2.19 -11.22
C GLN A 251 19.30 3.66 -11.57
N TYR A 252 18.07 3.99 -11.95
CA TYR A 252 17.69 5.34 -12.37
C TYR A 252 17.40 6.30 -11.21
N GLY A 253 17.51 5.87 -9.96
CA GLY A 253 17.03 6.63 -8.82
C GLY A 253 17.64 8.01 -8.66
N SER A 254 18.98 8.11 -8.74
CA SER A 254 19.68 9.39 -8.70
C SER A 254 19.36 10.27 -9.91
N GLU A 255 19.18 9.67 -11.08
CA GLU A 255 18.79 10.38 -12.31
C GLU A 255 17.37 10.95 -12.18
N ILE A 256 16.41 10.16 -11.71
CA ILE A 256 15.03 10.58 -11.44
C ILE A 256 15.02 11.76 -10.46
N ASP A 257 15.75 11.65 -9.35
CA ASP A 257 15.75 12.68 -8.30
C ASP A 257 16.43 13.99 -8.72
N ALA A 258 17.31 13.94 -9.74
CA ALA A 258 17.97 15.11 -10.31
C ALA A 258 17.06 15.98 -11.20
N HIS A 259 15.86 15.50 -11.55
CA HIS A 259 14.89 16.30 -12.31
C HIS A 259 14.28 17.39 -11.44
N ASP A 260 13.90 18.53 -12.02
CA ASP A 260 13.26 19.62 -11.28
C ASP A 260 11.93 19.17 -10.67
N LEU A 261 11.19 18.33 -11.40
CA LEU A 261 9.86 17.85 -11.05
C LEU A 261 9.75 16.33 -11.30
N VAL A 262 9.28 15.59 -10.30
CA VAL A 262 9.01 14.14 -10.42
C VAL A 262 7.52 13.87 -10.27
N ILE A 263 6.91 13.27 -11.29
CA ILE A 263 5.50 12.87 -11.32
C ILE A 263 5.40 11.37 -11.14
N ARG A 264 4.69 10.91 -10.11
CA ARG A 264 4.44 9.48 -9.86
C ARG A 264 2.99 9.09 -10.13
N LEU A 265 2.74 7.80 -10.32
CA LEU A 265 1.40 7.28 -10.56
C LEU A 265 0.79 6.63 -9.31
N ASN A 266 -0.50 6.88 -9.12
CA ASN A 266 -1.33 6.24 -8.11
C ASN A 266 -0.78 6.37 -6.68
N ARG A 267 -0.34 5.27 -6.08
CA ARG A 267 0.20 5.25 -4.71
C ARG A 267 1.68 5.64 -4.65
N GLY A 268 2.32 5.92 -5.79
CA GLY A 268 3.73 6.30 -5.87
C GLY A 268 4.65 5.25 -5.24
N ALA A 269 4.43 3.97 -5.56
CA ALA A 269 5.18 2.87 -4.97
C ALA A 269 6.68 3.00 -5.31
N ILE A 270 7.53 2.83 -4.28
CA ILE A 270 8.98 2.88 -4.38
C ILE A 270 9.50 1.59 -3.73
N PRO A 271 9.75 0.53 -4.51
CA PRO A 271 10.40 -0.68 -4.02
C PRO A 271 11.80 -0.41 -3.46
N HIS A 272 12.57 0.45 -4.13
CA HIS A 272 13.89 0.89 -3.67
C HIS A 272 14.23 2.26 -4.28
N THR A 273 14.86 3.14 -3.50
CA THR A 273 15.25 4.49 -3.98
C THR A 273 16.29 4.43 -5.08
N SER A 274 17.17 3.43 -5.10
CA SER A 274 18.20 3.30 -6.14
C SER A 274 17.61 3.11 -7.56
N SER A 275 16.44 2.49 -7.68
CA SER A 275 15.76 2.30 -8.97
C SER A 275 14.73 3.39 -9.27
N HIS A 276 14.01 3.85 -8.24
CA HIS A 276 12.82 4.69 -8.42
C HIS A 276 13.02 6.15 -7.98
N GLY A 277 14.12 6.49 -7.32
CA GLY A 277 14.32 7.76 -6.63
C GLY A 277 13.37 7.90 -5.43
N GLN A 278 13.52 8.98 -4.66
CA GLN A 278 12.63 9.32 -3.55
C GLN A 278 11.79 10.57 -3.83
N LYS A 279 12.21 11.44 -4.75
CA LYS A 279 11.55 12.71 -5.02
C LYS A 279 10.12 12.46 -5.52
N LEU A 280 9.19 13.22 -4.94
CA LEU A 280 7.79 13.25 -5.32
C LEU A 280 7.39 14.71 -5.37
N SER A 281 7.06 15.20 -6.56
CA SER A 281 6.54 16.56 -6.74
C SER A 281 5.05 16.48 -7.01
N TRP A 282 4.64 15.68 -7.98
CA TRP A 282 3.24 15.54 -8.39
C TRP A 282 2.82 14.08 -8.36
N VAL A 283 1.52 13.82 -8.21
CA VAL A 283 0.94 12.48 -8.36
C VAL A 283 -0.25 12.49 -9.30
N ALA A 284 -0.27 11.58 -10.27
CA ALA A 284 -1.43 11.34 -11.11
C ALA A 284 -2.17 10.09 -10.66
N SER A 285 -3.45 10.19 -10.33
CA SER A 285 -4.23 9.05 -9.85
C SER A 285 -5.71 9.12 -10.17
N CYS A 286 -6.31 7.93 -10.27
CA CYS A 286 -7.74 7.71 -10.29
C CYS A 286 -8.26 6.98 -9.03
N MET A 287 -7.37 6.72 -8.07
CA MET A 287 -7.63 5.99 -6.83
C MET A 287 -7.16 6.79 -5.61
N SER A 288 -7.49 6.34 -4.40
CA SER A 288 -7.08 7.06 -3.19
C SER A 288 -5.56 7.13 -3.10
N VAL A 289 -5.03 8.35 -3.03
CA VAL A 289 -3.62 8.58 -2.70
C VAL A 289 -3.43 8.57 -1.18
N PRO A 290 -2.22 8.25 -0.69
CA PRO A 290 -1.89 8.39 0.73
C PRO A 290 -2.09 9.81 1.26
N LYS A 291 -2.69 9.90 2.45
CA LYS A 291 -2.85 11.17 3.19
C LYS A 291 -1.49 11.82 3.50
N SER A 292 -0.48 11.00 3.77
CA SER A 292 0.88 11.44 4.07
C SER A 292 1.48 12.30 2.97
N PHE A 293 1.17 12.04 1.69
CA PHE A 293 1.67 12.84 0.56
C PHE A 293 1.30 14.32 0.66
N VAL A 294 0.12 14.62 1.21
CA VAL A 294 -0.37 15.99 1.37
C VAL A 294 0.01 16.55 2.74
N TYR A 295 -0.19 15.80 3.83
CA TYR A 295 0.07 16.32 5.18
C TYR A 295 1.56 16.53 5.47
N SER A 296 2.45 15.78 4.84
CA SER A 296 3.90 16.02 4.89
C SER A 296 4.36 17.12 3.93
N LYS A 297 3.44 17.71 3.14
CA LYS A 297 3.72 18.70 2.09
C LYS A 297 4.71 18.22 1.02
N GLN A 298 4.82 16.90 0.83
CA GLN A 298 5.66 16.32 -0.23
C GLN A 298 5.09 16.65 -1.63
N VAL A 299 3.77 16.53 -1.81
CA VAL A 299 3.13 16.77 -3.11
C VAL A 299 2.71 18.22 -3.30
N GLN A 300 3.08 18.77 -4.45
CA GLN A 300 2.68 20.10 -4.93
C GLN A 300 1.38 20.06 -5.74
N ARG A 301 1.16 19.00 -6.53
CA ARG A 301 -0.06 18.82 -7.36
C ARG A 301 -0.54 17.38 -7.42
N ILE A 302 -1.86 17.23 -7.48
CA ILE A 302 -2.56 15.96 -7.67
C ILE A 302 -3.37 16.04 -8.97
N ILE A 303 -2.96 15.28 -9.97
CA ILE A 303 -3.70 15.14 -11.23
C ILE A 303 -4.73 14.04 -11.05
N TRP A 304 -6.00 14.42 -10.96
CA TRP A 304 -7.10 13.48 -10.78
C TRP A 304 -7.69 13.06 -12.12
N THR A 305 -7.31 11.88 -12.60
CA THR A 305 -7.59 11.39 -13.97
C THR A 305 -8.97 10.74 -14.15
N ARG A 306 -9.73 10.51 -13.07
CA ARG A 306 -11.10 9.95 -13.10
C ARG A 306 -11.23 8.61 -13.86
N ALA A 307 -11.24 7.49 -13.15
CA ALA A 307 -11.41 6.15 -13.77
C ALA A 307 -12.79 5.90 -14.40
N THR A 308 -13.81 6.72 -14.10
CA THR A 308 -15.18 6.53 -14.61
C THR A 308 -15.85 7.87 -14.92
N SER A 309 -16.99 7.83 -15.62
CA SER A 309 -17.80 9.00 -15.93
C SER A 309 -18.34 9.71 -14.67
N ARG A 310 -18.47 8.98 -13.54
CA ARG A 310 -18.89 9.53 -12.25
C ARG A 310 -17.75 10.32 -11.61
N PHE A 311 -18.07 11.50 -11.10
CA PHE A 311 -17.10 12.28 -10.32
C PHE A 311 -16.82 11.54 -9.02
N SER A 312 -15.55 11.24 -8.79
CA SER A 312 -15.03 10.72 -7.53
C SER A 312 -13.85 11.59 -7.12
N LEU A 313 -13.65 11.79 -5.83
CA LEU A 313 -12.45 12.37 -5.25
C LEU A 313 -12.44 11.93 -3.79
N PRO A 314 -11.34 11.45 -3.19
CA PRO A 314 -11.37 11.00 -1.80
C PRO A 314 -11.85 12.13 -0.88
N GLN A 315 -12.70 11.78 0.11
CA GLN A 315 -13.34 12.75 0.99
C GLN A 315 -12.36 13.73 1.63
N TRP A 316 -11.18 13.26 2.02
CA TRP A 316 -10.18 14.12 2.65
C TRP A 316 -9.53 15.09 1.65
N LEU A 317 -9.35 14.73 0.37
CA LEU A 317 -8.84 15.64 -0.67
C LEU A 317 -9.78 16.79 -0.99
N THR A 318 -11.07 16.67 -0.69
CA THR A 318 -12.01 17.78 -0.89
C THR A 318 -11.72 19.00 -0.01
N LYS A 319 -10.78 18.89 0.95
CA LYS A 319 -10.24 20.01 1.73
C LYS A 319 -8.99 20.66 1.12
N HIS A 320 -8.46 20.09 0.03
CA HIS A 320 -7.17 20.43 -0.58
C HIS A 320 -7.33 20.59 -2.09
N THR A 321 -8.42 21.20 -2.55
CA THR A 321 -8.71 21.31 -3.98
C THR A 321 -7.76 22.24 -4.72
N ASP A 322 -7.11 23.16 -4.01
CA ASP A 322 -6.11 24.11 -4.48
C ASP A 322 -4.90 23.45 -5.14
N ILE A 323 -4.55 22.22 -4.70
CA ILE A 323 -3.48 21.41 -5.29
C ILE A 323 -4.01 20.32 -6.24
N VAL A 324 -5.33 20.20 -6.43
CA VAL A 324 -5.93 19.17 -7.27
C VAL A 324 -6.28 19.73 -8.64
N TYR A 325 -5.67 19.17 -9.68
CA TYR A 325 -6.17 19.32 -11.04
C TYR A 325 -7.21 18.24 -11.32
N LEU A 326 -8.46 18.65 -11.54
CA LEU A 326 -9.52 17.75 -11.93
C LEU A 326 -9.62 17.66 -13.46
N MET A 327 -9.22 16.53 -14.03
CA MET A 327 -9.26 16.33 -15.48
C MET A 327 -10.69 16.49 -16.02
N GLN A 328 -10.81 17.29 -17.08
CA GLN A 328 -12.10 17.66 -17.67
C GLN A 328 -12.68 16.51 -18.50
N LYS A 329 -14.00 16.45 -18.60
CA LYS A 329 -14.67 15.43 -19.44
C LYS A 329 -14.26 15.51 -20.92
N SER A 330 -14.00 16.72 -21.42
CA SER A 330 -13.54 16.94 -22.79
C SER A 330 -12.14 16.36 -23.02
N GLU A 331 -11.23 16.52 -22.05
CA GLU A 331 -9.89 15.91 -22.06
C GLU A 331 -9.99 14.39 -22.05
N LEU A 332 -10.77 13.82 -21.13
CA LEU A 332 -10.98 12.37 -21.06
C LEU A 332 -11.49 11.79 -22.38
N LYS A 333 -12.46 12.48 -23.02
CA LYS A 333 -12.99 12.04 -24.32
C LYS A 333 -11.93 12.12 -25.42
N ARG A 334 -11.10 13.17 -25.44
CA ARG A 334 -10.01 13.31 -26.42
C ARG A 334 -8.93 12.25 -26.21
N PHE A 335 -8.53 11.99 -24.97
CA PHE A 335 -7.51 11.00 -24.65
C PHE A 335 -7.99 9.59 -24.93
N LEU A 336 -9.25 9.28 -24.59
CA LEU A 336 -9.90 8.03 -24.96
C LEU A 336 -9.95 7.83 -26.47
N ALA A 337 -10.17 8.88 -27.26
CA ALA A 337 -10.19 8.80 -28.72
C ALA A 337 -8.81 8.54 -29.36
N ARG A 338 -7.72 8.69 -28.59
CA ARG A 338 -6.36 8.32 -29.02
C ARG A 338 -6.05 6.84 -28.80
N THR A 339 -6.88 6.14 -28.04
CA THR A 339 -6.75 4.71 -27.72
C THR A 339 -8.03 3.95 -28.13
N THR A 340 -8.05 2.64 -27.91
CA THR A 340 -9.29 1.84 -27.87
C THR A 340 -9.36 1.13 -26.51
N GLY A 341 -10.55 0.93 -25.94
CA GLY A 341 -10.69 0.44 -24.56
C GLY A 341 -10.51 1.55 -23.50
N LYS A 342 -10.34 1.21 -22.21
CA LYS A 342 -10.13 2.23 -21.18
C LYS A 342 -8.71 2.79 -21.31
N THR A 343 -8.54 4.08 -21.04
CA THR A 343 -7.22 4.72 -21.03
C THR A 343 -6.53 4.51 -19.67
N SER A 344 -5.25 4.13 -19.67
CA SER A 344 -4.49 3.98 -18.42
C SER A 344 -4.22 5.34 -17.75
N THR A 345 -4.05 5.36 -16.42
CA THR A 345 -3.68 6.59 -15.68
C THR A 345 -2.37 7.18 -16.18
N GLY A 346 -1.39 6.32 -16.49
CA GLY A 346 -0.11 6.74 -17.03
C GLY A 346 -0.28 7.44 -18.37
N PHE A 347 -1.05 6.86 -19.29
CA PHE A 347 -1.25 7.46 -20.60
C PHE A 347 -2.08 8.75 -20.57
N MET A 348 -3.08 8.84 -19.70
CA MET A 348 -3.81 10.10 -19.47
C MET A 348 -2.88 11.22 -18.99
N LEU A 349 -1.90 10.91 -18.14
CA LEU A 349 -0.88 11.86 -17.72
C LEU A 349 0.01 12.28 -18.91
N LEU A 350 0.48 11.32 -19.71
CA LEU A 350 1.33 11.61 -20.88
C LEU A 350 0.61 12.51 -21.89
N CYS A 351 -0.67 12.24 -22.19
CA CYS A 351 -1.47 13.09 -23.07
C CYS A 351 -1.67 14.51 -22.50
N LEU A 352 -1.83 14.63 -21.18
CA LEU A 352 -1.94 15.94 -20.54
C LEU A 352 -0.62 16.72 -20.66
N LEU A 353 0.53 16.08 -20.40
CA LEU A 353 1.84 16.73 -20.50
C LEU A 353 2.16 17.20 -21.92
N GLU A 354 1.84 16.37 -22.92
CA GLU A 354 1.93 16.75 -24.33
C GLU A 354 1.07 17.98 -24.65
N GLU A 355 -0.19 18.02 -24.20
CA GLU A 355 -1.08 19.16 -24.42
C GLU A 355 -0.62 20.44 -23.67
N LEU A 356 0.03 20.30 -22.51
CA LEU A 356 0.53 21.45 -21.74
C LEU A 356 1.74 22.10 -22.44
N GLY A 357 2.69 21.28 -22.93
CA GLY A 357 3.93 21.75 -23.52
C GLY A 357 4.77 22.61 -22.55
N GLY A 358 5.69 23.43 -23.09
CA GLY A 358 6.44 24.42 -22.30
C GLY A 358 7.51 23.88 -21.35
N TYR A 359 7.59 22.55 -21.14
CA TYR A 359 8.69 21.89 -20.44
C TYR A 359 10.01 21.99 -21.22
N ASP A 360 11.12 21.84 -20.50
CA ASP A 360 12.46 21.75 -21.09
C ASP A 360 12.78 20.32 -21.54
N GLN A 361 12.47 19.34 -20.69
CA GLN A 361 12.69 17.92 -20.95
C GLN A 361 11.65 17.06 -20.22
N ILE A 362 11.24 15.95 -20.83
CA ILE A 362 10.48 14.88 -20.16
C ILE A 362 11.22 13.55 -20.35
N ASP A 363 11.63 12.94 -19.24
CA ASP A 363 12.16 11.58 -19.22
C ASP A 363 11.14 10.65 -18.54
N ILE A 364 10.77 9.57 -19.22
CA ILE A 364 9.73 8.64 -18.81
C ILE A 364 10.40 7.34 -18.36
N TYR A 365 10.08 6.88 -17.15
CA TYR A 365 10.68 5.70 -16.51
C TYR A 365 9.59 4.72 -16.10
N GLY A 366 9.83 3.40 -16.21
CA GLY A 366 8.89 2.40 -15.71
C GLY A 366 7.57 2.36 -16.49
N PHE A 367 7.63 2.61 -17.80
CA PHE A 367 6.55 2.41 -18.77
C PHE A 367 6.98 1.30 -19.75
N ASP A 368 6.65 0.06 -19.40
CA ASP A 368 6.86 -1.12 -20.25
C ASP A 368 5.54 -1.64 -20.84
N PHE A 369 4.48 -0.83 -20.76
CA PHE A 369 3.19 -1.15 -21.40
C PHE A 369 2.60 -2.48 -20.93
N PHE A 370 2.77 -2.79 -19.63
CA PHE A 370 2.30 -4.02 -19.01
C PHE A 370 2.96 -5.30 -19.56
N GLU A 371 4.19 -5.17 -20.07
CA GLU A 371 5.09 -6.32 -20.27
C GLU A 371 5.45 -6.97 -18.93
N THR A 372 5.52 -6.19 -17.84
CA THR A 372 5.61 -6.70 -16.46
C THR A 372 4.42 -6.28 -15.61
N ALA A 373 4.16 -7.02 -14.53
CA ALA A 373 3.12 -6.66 -13.57
C ALA A 373 3.40 -5.29 -12.92
N THR A 374 2.35 -4.66 -12.40
CA THR A 374 2.45 -3.32 -11.78
C THR A 374 2.75 -3.39 -10.27
N ASN A 375 3.41 -2.35 -9.75
CA ASN A 375 3.55 -2.09 -8.32
C ASN A 375 2.31 -1.39 -7.71
N THR A 376 1.27 -1.11 -8.51
CA THR A 376 0.04 -0.45 -8.03
C THR A 376 -0.85 -1.40 -7.25
N ASN A 377 -1.02 -2.61 -7.76
CA ASN A 377 -1.92 -3.65 -7.27
C ASN A 377 -1.50 -5.01 -7.85
N HIS A 378 -2.25 -6.06 -7.53
CA HIS A 378 -2.04 -7.42 -8.04
C HIS A 378 -2.97 -7.75 -9.21
N ILE A 379 -3.19 -6.82 -10.14
CA ILE A 379 -3.90 -7.15 -11.37
C ILE A 379 -3.03 -8.08 -12.23
N GLU A 380 -3.64 -9.15 -12.73
CA GLU A 380 -2.99 -10.05 -13.69
C GLU A 380 -2.72 -9.32 -15.01
N ILE A 381 -1.61 -9.65 -15.68
CA ILE A 381 -1.19 -9.02 -16.94
C ILE A 381 -2.28 -9.14 -17.99
N ASP A 382 -2.80 -10.35 -18.24
CA ASP A 382 -3.88 -10.58 -19.20
C ASP A 382 -5.13 -9.76 -18.89
N LYS A 383 -5.44 -9.58 -17.61
CA LYS A 383 -6.60 -8.79 -17.20
C LYS A 383 -6.39 -7.30 -17.47
N ALA A 384 -5.18 -6.80 -17.30
CA ALA A 384 -4.84 -5.43 -17.64
C ALA A 384 -4.97 -5.16 -19.15
N HIS A 385 -4.48 -6.08 -19.99
CA HIS A 385 -4.59 -6.01 -21.46
C HIS A 385 -6.03 -6.14 -21.98
N GLN A 386 -6.93 -6.79 -21.23
CA GLN A 386 -8.36 -6.76 -21.54
C GLN A 386 -9.02 -5.40 -21.25
N ASP A 387 -8.49 -4.65 -20.26
CA ASP A 387 -9.06 -3.38 -19.83
C ASP A 387 -8.51 -2.19 -20.63
N HIS A 388 -7.26 -2.29 -21.11
CA HIS A 388 -6.49 -1.23 -21.74
C HIS A 388 -5.78 -1.73 -23.01
N ASN A 389 -5.62 -0.86 -24.02
CA ASN A 389 -4.83 -1.16 -25.21
C ASN A 389 -3.43 -0.54 -25.08
N TYR A 390 -2.51 -1.28 -24.44
CA TYR A 390 -1.18 -0.77 -24.13
C TYR A 390 -0.26 -0.66 -25.36
N GLU A 391 -0.49 -1.47 -26.38
CA GLU A 391 0.20 -1.38 -27.68
C GLU A 391 -0.08 -0.03 -28.33
N LEU A 392 -1.34 0.41 -28.34
CA LEU A 392 -1.70 1.71 -28.90
C LEU A 392 -1.21 2.88 -28.04
N GLU A 393 -1.17 2.72 -26.71
CA GLU A 393 -0.53 3.68 -25.81
C GLU A 393 0.98 3.81 -26.14
N LYS A 394 1.67 2.69 -26.43
CA LYS A 394 3.09 2.63 -26.83
C LYS A 394 3.34 3.33 -28.16
N GLU A 395 2.54 3.01 -29.18
CA GLU A 395 2.63 3.65 -30.49
C GLU A 395 2.46 5.17 -30.41
N TYR A 396 1.53 5.62 -29.57
CA TYR A 396 1.28 7.04 -29.40
C TYR A 396 2.46 7.76 -28.74
N LEU A 397 3.05 7.15 -27.70
CA LEU A 397 4.26 7.71 -27.08
C LEU A 397 5.43 7.76 -28.08
N GLN A 398 5.63 6.72 -28.89
CA GLN A 398 6.66 6.70 -29.93
C GLN A 398 6.46 7.83 -30.95
N LYS A 399 5.21 8.06 -31.40
CA LYS A 399 4.87 9.19 -32.28
C LYS A 399 5.16 10.54 -31.61
N TRP A 400 4.95 10.66 -30.29
CA TRP A 400 5.30 11.87 -29.55
C TRP A 400 6.80 12.12 -29.49
N MET A 401 7.59 11.10 -29.14
CA MET A 401 9.04 11.20 -29.09
C MET A 401 9.65 11.52 -30.45
N ALA A 402 9.08 10.99 -31.54
CA ALA A 402 9.55 11.27 -32.90
C ALA A 402 9.36 12.73 -33.33
N ARG A 403 8.33 13.42 -32.83
CA ARG A 403 8.05 14.84 -33.14
C ARG A 403 8.64 15.82 -32.13
N ASP A 404 8.96 15.39 -30.92
CA ASP A 404 9.50 16.22 -29.86
C ASP A 404 10.73 15.57 -29.21
N PRO A 405 11.95 15.96 -29.63
CA PRO A 405 13.20 15.33 -29.16
C PRO A 405 13.49 15.60 -27.68
N ARG A 406 12.72 16.46 -27.01
CA ARG A 406 12.82 16.72 -25.57
C ARG A 406 12.15 15.62 -24.73
N VAL A 407 11.46 14.68 -25.37
CA VAL A 407 10.73 13.59 -24.71
C VAL A 407 11.46 12.28 -24.96
N SER A 408 11.82 11.58 -23.88
CA SER A 408 12.53 10.31 -23.96
C SER A 408 11.89 9.24 -23.07
N LEU A 409 11.87 8.00 -23.56
CA LEU A 409 11.51 6.82 -22.77
C LEU A 409 12.81 6.11 -22.37
N LYS A 410 13.00 5.94 -21.07
CA LYS A 410 14.17 5.29 -20.47
C LYS A 410 13.85 3.82 -20.26
N SER A 411 14.56 2.97 -20.99
CA SER A 411 14.29 1.53 -21.08
C SER A 411 15.03 0.67 -20.05
#